data_AF-A0A699UNE2-F1
#
_entry.id   AF-A0A699UNE2-F1
#
_cell.length_a   1.000
_cell.length_b   1.000
_cell.length_c   1.000
_cell.angle_alpha   90.00
_cell.angle_beta   90.00
_cell.angle_gamma   90.00
#
_symmetry.space_group_name_H-M   'P 1'
#
loop_
_entity.id
_entity.type
_entity.pdbx_description
1 polymer ?
#
loop_
_entity_poly.entity_id
_entity_poly.type
_entity_poly.pdbx_seq_one_letter_code
_entity_poly.pdbx_strand_id
1 'polypeptide(L)' 'RTGKKISIQGSDVASFDKSKVECFNCHKIGHFARKCRALRNQERVRKENYRQGSKAKEKSSKALMAIDGVG' A
#
# COMPACT_ATOMS: atom_id res chain seq x y z
N ARG A 1 -11.02 24.12 12.59
CA ARG A 1 -11.93 23.33 11.72
C ARG A 1 -12.16 21.99 12.42
N THR A 2 -13.16 21.92 13.30
CA THR A 2 -13.31 20.83 14.28
C THR A 2 -14.06 19.66 13.63
N GLY A 3 -13.42 18.50 13.52
CA GLY A 3 -14.05 17.31 12.95
C GLY A 3 -15.18 16.79 13.85
N LYS A 4 -16.40 16.74 13.31
CA LYS A 4 -17.57 16.18 14.01
C LYS A 4 -17.41 14.65 14.11
N LYS A 5 -17.40 14.12 15.33
CA LYS A 5 -17.29 12.68 15.61
C LYS A 5 -18.64 12.01 15.35
N ILE A 6 -18.81 11.37 14.20
CA ILE A 6 -19.99 10.55 13.90
C ILE A 6 -19.92 9.24 14.70
N SER A 7 -20.90 9.01 15.57
CA SER A 7 -21.04 7.78 16.35
C SER A 7 -22.04 6.86 15.65
N ILE A 8 -21.54 5.88 14.90
CA ILE A 8 -22.39 4.85 14.29
C ILE A 8 -22.74 3.83 15.37
N GLN A 9 -23.95 3.92 15.93
CA GLN A 9 -24.48 2.89 16.83
C GLN A 9 -24.68 1.61 16.00
N GLY A 10 -24.01 0.53 16.42
CA GLY A 10 -23.68 -0.65 15.61
C GLY A 10 -24.84 -1.56 15.16
N SER A 11 -26.05 -1.04 15.00
CA SER A 11 -27.23 -1.80 14.54
C SER A 11 -27.73 -1.40 13.16
N ASP A 12 -27.28 -0.26 12.60
CA ASP A 12 -27.73 0.25 11.28
C ASP A 12 -26.64 0.17 10.19
N VAL A 13 -25.82 -0.88 10.24
CA VAL A 13 -25.09 -1.34 9.05
C VAL A 13 -25.92 -2.46 8.47
N ALA A 14 -26.97 -2.07 7.75
CA ALA A 14 -27.76 -2.96 6.91
C ALA A 14 -26.85 -4.00 6.29
N SER A 15 -27.08 -5.28 6.62
CA SER A 15 -26.30 -6.47 6.27
C SER A 15 -25.37 -6.23 5.08
N PHE A 16 -24.13 -5.79 5.36
CA PHE A 16 -23.18 -5.47 4.30
C PHE A 16 -22.92 -6.76 3.55
N ASP A 17 -23.38 -6.82 2.30
CA ASP A 17 -23.32 -8.01 1.48
C ASP A 17 -21.86 -8.34 1.18
N LYS A 18 -21.29 -9.23 2.00
CA LYS A 18 -19.90 -9.67 1.93
C LYS A 18 -19.58 -10.34 0.60
N SER A 19 -20.60 -10.80 -0.15
CA SER A 19 -20.40 -11.42 -1.47
C SER A 19 -20.16 -10.38 -2.57
N LYS A 20 -20.61 -9.14 -2.38
CA LYS A 20 -20.46 -8.03 -3.34
C LYS A 20 -19.19 -7.20 -3.17
N VAL A 21 -18.39 -7.47 -2.13
CA VAL A 21 -17.13 -6.74 -1.94
C VAL A 21 -16.11 -7.17 -2.99
N GLU A 22 -15.50 -6.20 -3.68
CA GLU A 22 -14.37 -6.42 -4.56
C GLU A 22 -13.06 -6.43 -3.76
N CYS A 23 -12.20 -7.40 -4.05
CA CYS A 23 -10.87 -7.48 -3.48
C CYS A 23 -9.90 -6.51 -4.18
N PHE A 24 -9.45 -5.46 -3.48
CA PHE A 24 -8.46 -4.50 -4.01
C PHE A 24 -7.16 -5.12 -4.53
N ASN A 25 -6.77 -6.32 -4.08
CA ASN A 25 -5.52 -6.95 -4.49
C ASN A 25 -5.67 -7.74 -5.80
N CYS A 26 -6.81 -8.39 -6.05
CA CYS A 26 -6.98 -9.26 -7.21
C CYS A 26 -8.18 -8.91 -8.09
N HIS A 27 -8.91 -7.86 -7.74
CA HIS A 27 -10.08 -7.36 -8.46
C HIS A 27 -11.18 -8.40 -8.68
N LYS A 28 -11.27 -9.38 -7.77
CA LYS A 28 -12.35 -10.40 -7.74
C LYS A 28 -13.32 -10.10 -6.61
N ILE A 29 -14.60 -10.26 -6.89
CA ILE A 29 -15.68 -10.13 -5.90
C ILE A 29 -15.70 -11.30 -4.91
N GLY A 30 -16.44 -11.15 -3.81
CA GLY A 30 -16.72 -12.21 -2.84
C GLY A 30 -15.76 -12.29 -1.65
N HIS A 31 -14.71 -11.47 -1.60
CA HIS A 31 -13.81 -11.44 -0.46
C HIS A 31 -13.07 -10.11 -0.27
N PHE A 32 -12.76 -9.80 0.99
CA PHE A 32 -11.92 -8.66 1.34
C PHE A 32 -10.45 -8.92 0.99
N ALA A 33 -9.69 -7.87 0.68
CA ALA A 33 -8.25 -7.92 0.43
C ALA A 33 -7.46 -8.67 1.52
N ARG A 34 -7.84 -8.49 2.80
CA ARG A 34 -7.25 -9.22 3.95
C ARG A 34 -7.39 -10.74 3.91
N LYS A 35 -8.36 -11.27 3.16
CA LYS A 35 -8.60 -12.72 2.97
C LYS A 35 -8.09 -13.22 1.61
N CYS A 36 -7.43 -12.36 0.83
CA CYS A 36 -6.98 -12.71 -0.51
C CYS A 36 -5.77 -13.64 -0.45
N ARG A 37 -5.92 -14.87 -0.98
CA ARG A 37 -4.81 -15.84 -1.09
C ARG A 37 -3.75 -15.43 -2.12
N ALA A 38 -4.01 -14.43 -2.97
CA ALA A 38 -3.07 -13.96 -4.01
C ALA A 38 -1.87 -13.16 -3.48
N LEU A 39 -1.79 -12.91 -2.16
CA LEU A 39 -0.79 -12.06 -1.51
C LEU A 39 0.68 -12.44 -1.82
N ARG A 40 0.94 -13.68 -2.23
CA ARG A 40 2.30 -14.17 -2.50
C ARG A 40 3.04 -13.42 -3.60
N ASN A 41 2.35 -12.78 -4.55
CA ASN A 41 3.02 -12.15 -5.70
C ASN A 41 3.23 -10.63 -5.55
N GLN A 42 2.26 -9.91 -4.98
CA GLN A 42 2.37 -8.44 -4.86
C GLN A 42 3.35 -7.96 -3.79
N GLU A 43 3.51 -8.70 -2.69
CA GLU A 43 4.55 -8.39 -1.70
C GLU A 43 5.96 -8.54 -2.30
N ARG A 44 6.16 -9.51 -3.19
CA ARG A 44 7.44 -9.65 -3.93
C ARG A 44 7.68 -8.45 -4.83
N VAL A 45 6.69 -8.06 -5.62
CA VAL A 45 6.78 -6.88 -6.49
C VAL A 45 7.05 -5.61 -5.66
N ARG A 46 6.37 -5.39 -4.54
CA ARG A 46 6.61 -4.22 -3.66
C ARG A 46 8.01 -4.24 -3.04
N LYS A 47 8.49 -5.41 -2.63
CA LYS A 47 9.83 -5.60 -2.05
C LYS A 47 10.94 -5.45 -3.08
N GLU A 48 10.72 -5.93 -4.30
CA GLU A 48 11.63 -5.76 -5.44
C GLU A 48 11.71 -4.29 -5.84
N ASN A 49 10.59 -3.58 -5.93
CA ASN A 49 10.58 -2.13 -6.20
C ASN A 49 11.34 -1.34 -5.12
N TYR A 50 11.17 -1.67 -3.84
CA TYR A 50 11.93 -1.05 -2.75
C TYR A 50 13.44 -1.34 -2.84
N ARG A 51 13.83 -2.56 -3.22
CA ARG A 51 15.25 -2.95 -3.43
C ARG A 51 15.86 -2.33 -4.70
N GLN A 52 15.10 -2.21 -5.77
CA GLN A 52 15.52 -1.58 -7.02
C GLN A 52 15.73 -0.06 -6.79
N GLY A 53 14.78 0.57 -6.09
CA GLY A 53 14.87 1.98 -5.71
C GLY A 53 16.02 2.28 -4.75
N SER A 54 16.34 1.37 -3.83
CA SER A 54 17.49 1.56 -2.93
C SER A 54 18.84 1.49 -3.65
N LYS A 55 18.98 0.64 -4.68
CA LYS A 55 20.19 0.58 -5.53
C LYS A 55 20.37 1.84 -6.41
N ALA A 56 19.28 2.41 -6.92
CA ALA A 56 19.32 3.67 -7.66
C ALA A 56 19.65 4.86 -6.74
N LYS A 57 19.05 4.89 -5.55
CA LYS A 57 19.28 5.93 -4.53
C LYS A 57 20.71 5.90 -3.98
N GLU A 58 21.32 4.73 -3.80
CA GLU A 58 22.71 4.60 -3.36
C GLU A 58 23.69 5.15 -4.40
N LYS A 59 23.49 4.86 -5.70
CA LYS A 59 24.32 5.39 -6.78
C LYS A 59 24.19 6.91 -6.92
N SER A 60 22.97 7.43 -6.84
CA SER A 60 22.72 8.89 -6.87
C SER A 60 23.32 9.58 -5.65
N SER A 61 23.14 9.03 -4.45
CA SER A 61 23.71 9.59 -3.21
C SER A 61 25.25 9.59 -3.25
N LYS A 62 25.89 8.54 -3.78
CA LYS A 62 27.35 8.49 -3.94
C LYS A 62 27.88 9.56 -4.90
N ALA A 63 27.17 9.86 -5.98
CA ALA A 63 27.55 10.91 -6.92
C ALA A 63 27.40 12.33 -6.32
N LEU A 64 26.40 12.54 -5.46
CA LEU A 64 26.18 13.83 -4.80
C LEU A 64 27.23 14.13 -3.71
N MET A 65 27.74 13.11 -3.02
CA MET A 65 28.77 13.28 -1.97
C MET A 65 30.18 13.55 -2.53
N ALA A 66 30.38 13.55 -3.85
CA ALA A 66 31.68 13.74 -4.49
C ALA A 66 31.94 15.18 -4.97
N ILE A 67 31.02 16.12 -4.72
CA ILE A 67 31.08 17.49 -5.21
C ILE A 67 31.44 18.47 -4.08
N ASP A 68 32.58 18.28 -3.40
CA ASP A 68 33.11 19.23 -2.41
C ASP A 68 34.62 19.47 -2.65
N GLY A 69 34.98 19.83 -3.88
CA GLY A 69 36.35 20.16 -4.27
C GLY A 69 36.40 21.37 -5.20
N VAL A 70 35.95 22.53 -4.70
CA VAL A 70 36.30 23.81 -5.33
C VAL A 70 37.65 24.24 -4.76
N GLY A 71 38.62 24.46 -5.66
CA GLY A 71 39.93 25.02 -5.34
C GLY A 71 39.87 26.51 -5.03
#